data_AF-A0A9W8LA52-F1
#
_entry.id   AF-A0A9W8LA52-F1
#
_cell.length_a   1.000
_cell.length_b   1.000
_cell.length_c   1.000
_cell.angle_alpha   90.00
_cell.angle_beta   90.00
_cell.angle_gamma   90.00
#
_symmetry.space_group_name_H-M   'P 1'
#
loop_
_entity.id
_entity.type
_entity.pdbx_description
1 polymer ?
#
loop_
_entity_poly.entity_id
_entity_poly.type
_entity_poly.pdbx_seq_one_letter_code
_entity_poly.pdbx_strand_id
1 'polypeptide(L)'
;STFFVSNASEASHALVSAQADGIVTLIKGCQSIEKKVAKATGMKDGLLAKTKVPSYETNVPEEVRETNAYKIDDYEAEISVLQEAIEKFLTLKGSN
;
A
#
# COMPACT_ATOMS: atom_id res chain seq x y z
N SER A 1 -11.82 -16.10 -43.68
CA SER A 1 -11.01 -15.02 -43.10
C SER A 1 -9.83 -15.67 -42.41
N THR A 2 -8.63 -15.53 -42.98
CA THR A 2 -7.40 -16.10 -42.43
C THR A 2 -6.75 -15.07 -41.53
N PHE A 3 -6.62 -15.39 -40.23
CA PHE A 3 -5.98 -14.52 -39.25
C PHE A 3 -4.48 -14.80 -39.27
N PHE A 4 -3.66 -13.81 -39.65
CA PHE A 4 -2.21 -13.92 -39.56
C PHE A 4 -1.78 -13.58 -38.13
N VAL A 5 -1.37 -14.59 -37.36
CA VAL A 5 -0.62 -14.39 -36.13
C VAL A 5 0.86 -14.34 -36.53
N SER A 6 1.44 -13.14 -36.57
CA SER A 6 2.90 -13.00 -36.71
C SER A 6 3.55 -13.34 -35.36
N ASN A 7 4.52 -14.24 -35.35
CA ASN A 7 5.36 -14.46 -34.17
C ASN A 7 5.97 -13.13 -33.71
N ALA A 8 5.92 -12.85 -32.41
CA ALA A 8 6.69 -11.76 -31.84
C ALA A 8 8.15 -11.92 -32.29
N SER A 9 8.79 -10.84 -32.74
CA SER A 9 10.19 -10.93 -33.17
C SER A 9 11.02 -11.50 -32.03
N GLU A 10 12.06 -12.29 -32.32
CA GLU A 10 12.94 -12.85 -31.28
C GLU A 10 13.48 -11.75 -30.35
N ALA A 11 13.68 -10.54 -30.87
CA ALA A 11 14.04 -9.36 -30.10
C ALA A 11 12.98 -8.96 -29.05
N SER A 12 11.69 -9.00 -29.41
CA SER A 12 10.59 -8.73 -28.48
C SER A 12 10.50 -9.78 -27.38
N HIS A 13 10.73 -11.06 -27.72
CA HIS A 13 10.74 -12.13 -26.73
C HIS A 13 11.92 -12.00 -25.76
N ALA A 14 13.12 -11.70 -26.27
CA ALA A 14 14.33 -11.48 -25.47
C ALA A 14 14.19 -10.26 -24.53
N LEU A 15 13.52 -9.20 -24.97
CA LEU A 15 13.24 -8.03 -24.13
C LEU A 15 12.30 -8.36 -22.98
N VAL A 16 11.21 -9.11 -23.25
CA VAL A 16 10.25 -9.51 -22.21
C VAL A 16 10.91 -10.44 -21.19
N SER A 17 11.72 -11.41 -21.63
CA SER A 17 12.40 -12.31 -20.70
C SER A 17 13.44 -11.59 -19.83
N ALA A 18 14.19 -10.64 -20.39
CA ALA A 18 15.16 -9.84 -19.64
C ALA A 18 14.50 -8.93 -18.58
N GLN A 19 13.27 -8.49 -18.80
CA GLN A 19 12.53 -7.59 -17.89
C GLN A 19 11.63 -8.33 -16.90
N ALA A 20 11.34 -9.61 -17.13
CA ALA A 20 10.36 -10.39 -16.36
C ALA A 20 10.66 -10.38 -14.85
N ASP A 21 11.91 -10.64 -14.45
CA ASP A 21 12.30 -10.68 -13.04
C ASP A 21 12.16 -9.31 -12.35
N GLY A 22 12.46 -8.24 -13.08
CA GLY A 22 12.28 -6.86 -12.60
C GLY A 22 10.81 -6.54 -12.38
N ILE A 23 9.94 -6.89 -13.33
CA ILE A 23 8.49 -6.69 -13.24
C ILE A 23 7.92 -7.50 -12.07
N VAL A 24 8.32 -8.76 -11.91
CA VAL A 24 7.88 -9.62 -10.79
C VAL A 24 8.30 -9.02 -9.45
N THR A 25 9.51 -8.51 -9.35
CA THR A 25 10.03 -7.87 -8.13
C THR A 25 9.23 -6.61 -7.79
N LEU A 26 8.93 -5.77 -8.79
CA LEU A 26 8.09 -4.59 -8.60
C LEU A 26 6.67 -4.94 -8.12
N ILE A 27 6.02 -5.93 -8.74
CA ILE A 27 4.69 -6.39 -8.33
C ILE A 27 4.70 -6.87 -6.88
N LYS A 28 5.69 -7.70 -6.49
CA LYS A 28 5.84 -8.16 -5.11
C LYS A 28 6.07 -7.01 -4.13
N GLY A 29 6.85 -6.00 -4.55
CA GLY A 29 7.06 -4.77 -3.80
C GLY A 29 5.75 -4.02 -3.53
N CYS A 30 4.96 -3.75 -4.57
CA CYS A 30 3.65 -3.09 -4.44
C CYS A 30 2.72 -3.87 -3.51
N GLN A 31 2.58 -5.19 -3.72
CA GLN A 31 1.75 -6.05 -2.87
C GLN A 31 2.20 -6.05 -1.40
N SER A 32 3.50 -5.92 -1.15
CA SER A 32 4.03 -5.80 0.21
C SER A 32 3.62 -4.49 0.88
N ILE A 33 3.70 -3.38 0.15
CA ILE A 33 3.32 -2.05 0.65
C ILE A 33 1.80 -1.97 0.87
N GLU A 34 0.99 -2.49 -0.06
CA GLU A 34 -0.48 -2.57 0.09
C GLU A 34 -0.89 -3.33 1.36
N LYS A 35 -0.23 -4.46 1.66
CA LYS A 35 -0.47 -5.21 2.90
C LYS A 35 -0.13 -4.39 4.14
N LYS A 36 0.92 -3.56 4.10
CA LYS A 36 1.28 -2.67 5.21
C LYS A 36 0.23 -1.58 5.40
N VAL A 37 -0.24 -0.96 4.32
CA VAL A 37 -1.35 0.01 4.35
C VAL A 37 -2.59 -0.62 4.99
N ALA A 38 -3.03 -1.78 4.50
CA ALA A 38 -4.20 -2.47 5.04
C ALA A 38 -4.06 -2.77 6.54
N LYS A 39 -2.87 -3.19 6.98
CA LYS A 39 -2.59 -3.47 8.39
C LYS A 39 -2.64 -2.18 9.23
N ALA A 40 -1.95 -1.12 8.80
CA ALA A 40 -1.92 0.16 9.51
C ALA A 40 -3.32 0.77 9.61
N THR A 41 -4.08 0.76 8.52
CA THR A 41 -5.49 1.20 8.50
C THR A 41 -6.34 0.39 9.48
N GLY A 42 -6.22 -0.94 9.48
CA GLY A 42 -6.97 -1.78 10.42
C GLY A 42 -6.63 -1.51 11.90
N MET A 43 -5.35 -1.25 12.20
CA MET A 43 -4.92 -0.87 13.55
C MET A 43 -5.45 0.51 13.95
N LYS A 44 -5.41 1.48 13.04
CA LYS A 44 -5.96 2.82 13.25
C LYS A 44 -7.46 2.76 13.50
N ASP A 45 -8.21 2.12 12.62
CA ASP A 45 -9.67 2.06 12.70
C ASP A 45 -10.12 1.31 13.96
N GLY A 46 -9.42 0.23 14.32
CA GLY A 46 -9.67 -0.50 15.55
C GLY A 46 -9.42 0.33 16.81
N LEU A 47 -8.39 1.18 16.81
CA LEU A 47 -8.11 2.09 17.92
C LEU A 47 -9.11 3.25 17.96
N LEU A 48 -9.38 3.88 16.82
CA LEU A 48 -10.35 4.96 16.67
C LEU A 48 -11.78 4.53 17.07
N ALA A 49 -12.16 3.28 16.80
CA ALA A 49 -13.43 2.74 17.27
C ALA A 49 -13.49 2.68 18.80
N LYS A 50 -12.37 2.34 19.47
CA LYS A 50 -12.28 2.32 20.94
C LYS A 50 -12.33 3.71 21.55
N THR A 51 -11.86 4.75 20.85
CA THR A 51 -11.95 6.14 21.35
C THR A 51 -13.35 6.74 21.21
N LYS A 52 -14.24 6.10 20.42
CA LYS A 52 -15.61 6.57 20.16
C LYS A 52 -16.68 5.91 21.05
N VAL A 53 -16.29 5.03 21.97
CA VAL A 53 -17.26 4.36 22.85
C VAL A 53 -17.91 5.35 23.84
N PRO A 54 -19.18 5.16 24.23
CA PRO A 54 -19.79 5.97 25.27
C PRO A 54 -18.96 5.91 26.55
N SER A 55 -18.81 7.04 27.24
CA SER A 55 -18.03 7.14 28.49
C SER A 55 -16.51 6.98 28.32
N TYR A 56 -15.97 7.05 27.10
CA TYR A 56 -14.51 7.00 26.87
C TYR A 56 -13.77 8.09 27.67
N GLU A 57 -14.26 9.33 27.60
CA GLU A 57 -13.67 10.49 28.30
C GLU A 57 -13.71 10.39 29.83
N THR A 58 -14.59 9.55 30.39
CA THR A 58 -14.74 9.41 31.85
C THR A 58 -14.06 8.14 32.37
N ASN A 59 -14.07 7.05 31.60
CA ASN A 59 -13.61 5.73 32.06
C ASN A 59 -12.15 5.45 31.68
N VAL A 60 -11.62 6.15 30.68
CA VAL A 60 -10.24 5.98 30.23
C VAL A 60 -9.39 7.09 30.81
N PRO A 61 -8.26 6.80 31.50
CA PRO A 61 -7.37 7.83 32.03
C PRO A 61 -6.84 8.76 30.93
N GLU A 62 -6.63 10.03 31.27
CA GLU A 62 -6.15 11.07 30.34
C GLU A 62 -4.86 10.67 29.61
N GLU A 63 -3.86 10.16 30.33
CA GLU A 63 -2.59 9.65 29.75
C GLU A 63 -2.83 8.60 28.65
N VAL A 64 -3.81 7.71 28.86
CA VAL A 64 -4.16 6.67 27.88
C VAL A 64 -4.87 7.28 26.68
N ARG A 65 -5.70 8.31 26.88
CA ARG A 65 -6.37 9.03 25.78
C ARG A 65 -5.36 9.80 24.93
N GLU A 66 -4.42 10.51 25.55
CA GLU A 66 -3.32 11.19 24.86
C GLU A 66 -2.46 10.20 24.08
N THR A 67 -2.06 9.09 24.71
CA THR A 67 -1.31 8.02 24.04
C THR A 67 -2.07 7.46 22.83
N ASN A 68 -3.39 7.27 22.95
CA ASN A 68 -4.20 6.78 21.84
C ASN A 68 -4.31 7.81 20.71
N ALA A 69 -4.39 9.10 21.03
CA ALA A 69 -4.35 10.18 20.03
C ALA A 69 -3.02 10.17 19.26
N TYR A 70 -1.89 10.13 19.98
CA TYR A 70 -0.56 10.03 19.33
C TYR A 70 -0.43 8.80 18.43
N LYS A 71 -0.92 7.64 18.88
CA LYS A 71 -0.89 6.42 18.05
C LYS A 71 -1.75 6.54 16.79
N ILE A 72 -2.89 7.22 16.87
CA ILE A 72 -3.73 7.46 15.70
C ILE A 72 -2.97 8.35 14.71
N ASP A 73 -2.36 9.44 15.19
CA ASP A 73 -1.56 10.35 14.35
C ASP A 73 -0.37 9.62 13.70
N ASP A 74 0.35 8.77 14.46
CA ASP A 74 1.45 7.95 13.95
C ASP A 74 0.99 6.99 12.84
N TYR A 75 -0.16 6.34 13.02
CA TYR A 75 -0.72 5.48 11.96
C TYR A 75 -1.14 6.29 10.73
N GLU A 76 -1.68 7.50 10.90
CA GLU A 76 -2.03 8.36 9.76
C GLU A 76 -0.80 8.81 8.98
N ALA A 77 0.28 9.18 9.68
CA ALA A 77 1.55 9.50 9.06
C ALA A 77 2.14 8.29 8.32
N GLU A 78 2.14 7.10 8.94
CA GLU A 78 2.61 5.87 8.30
C GLU A 78 1.79 5.53 7.03
N ILE A 79 0.46 5.61 7.12
CA ILE A 79 -0.43 5.35 5.97
C ILE A 79 -0.13 6.34 4.84
N SER A 80 0.03 7.63 5.14
CA SER A 80 0.35 8.65 4.14
C SER A 80 1.66 8.33 3.40
N VAL A 81 2.72 8.02 4.15
CA VAL A 81 4.04 7.69 3.57
C VAL A 81 3.97 6.43 2.71
N LEU A 82 3.24 5.39 3.16
CA LEU A 82 3.07 4.15 2.39
C LEU A 82 2.24 4.36 1.12
N GLN A 83 1.21 5.20 1.18
CA GLN A 83 0.38 5.56 0.02
C GLN A 83 1.19 6.36 -1.02
N GLU A 84 1.99 7.34 -0.58
CA GLU A 84 2.93 8.04 -1.47
C GLU A 84 3.92 7.09 -2.13
N ALA A 85 4.40 6.07 -1.41
CA ALA A 85 5.31 5.08 -1.98
C ALA A 85 4.61 4.28 -3.10
N ILE A 86 3.35 3.86 -2.92
CA ILE A 86 2.56 3.20 -3.96
C ILE A 86 2.37 4.12 -5.16
N GLU A 87 2.03 5.39 -4.94
CA GLU A 87 1.82 6.37 -6.01
C GLU A 87 3.10 6.60 -6.82
N LYS A 88 4.26 6.70 -6.15
CA LYS A 88 5.58 6.76 -6.81
C LYS A 88 5.84 5.51 -7.66
N PHE A 89 5.45 4.32 -7.19
CA PHE A 89 5.55 3.10 -8.00
C PHE A 89 4.61 3.09 -9.21
N LEU A 90 3.38 3.61 -9.07
CA LEU A 90 2.40 3.66 -10.16
C LEU A 90 2.74 4.71 -11.22
N THR A 91 3.31 5.85 -10.83
CA THR A 91 3.75 6.89 -11.78
C THR A 91 4.95 6.45 -12.61
N LEU A 92 5.84 5.61 -12.07
CA LEU A 92 6.90 4.95 -12.83
C LEU A 92 6.35 3.98 -13.91
N LYS A 93 5.14 3.42 -13.71
CA LYS A 93 4.48 2.55 -14.70
C LYS A 93 3.91 3.32 -15.89
N GLY A 94 3.68 4.63 -15.76
CA GLY A 94 3.11 5.50 -16.80
C GLY A 94 4.12 6.36 -17.56
N SER A 95 5.40 6.31 -17.21
CA SER A 95 6.47 7.06 -17.88
C SER A 95 7.34 6.11 -18.72
N ASN A 96 6.78 5.59 -19.81
CA ASN A 96 7.50 5.02 -20.96
C ASN A 96 6.57 4.99 -22.19
#